data_AF-A0A2D5JP60-F1
#
_entry.id   AF-A0A2D5JP60-F1
#
_cell.length_a   1.000
_cell.length_b   1.000
_cell.length_c   1.000
_cell.angle_alpha   90.00
_cell.angle_beta   90.00
_cell.angle_gamma   90.00
#
_symmetry.space_group_name_H-M   'P 1'
#
loop_
_entity.id
_entity.type
_entity.pdbx_description
1 polymer ?
#
loop_
_entity_poly.entity_id
_entity_poly.type
_entity_poly.pdbx_seq_one_letter_code
_entity_poly.pdbx_strand_id
1 'polypeptide(L)'
;KVSYPSKELQYTARKFPTIIELFCRFFGVFKNYTDNKEYKNDNLIFPFSPDFVQGSFMLFKTKDFIDLKGFDQRYFMYMEDVDICRRIDLSGKKKLYFPKVEVTHIHRKGSSKNIRLFFIHMSSIIKYFMKWGFKST
;
A
#
# COMPACT_ATOMS: atom_id res chain seq x y z
N LYS A 1 0.20 13.57 3.17
CA LYS A 1 -0.64 12.78 4.09
C LYS A 1 -2.05 12.67 3.52
N VAL A 2 -2.77 11.62 3.91
CA VAL A 2 -4.16 11.38 3.49
C VAL A 2 -5.05 11.41 4.72
N SER A 3 -6.19 12.09 4.66
CA SER A 3 -7.15 12.19 5.75
C SER A 3 -8.53 11.68 5.33
N TYR A 4 -9.27 11.15 6.30
CA TYR A 4 -10.70 10.90 6.15
C TYR A 4 -11.46 12.23 6.06
N PRO A 5 -12.73 12.23 5.59
CA PRO A 5 -13.59 13.42 5.66
C PRO A 5 -13.73 13.98 7.08
N SER A 6 -13.60 13.14 8.11
CA SER A 6 -13.56 13.52 9.53
C SER A 6 -12.28 14.24 9.98
N LYS A 7 -11.31 14.45 9.07
CA LYS A 7 -9.94 14.98 9.34
C LYS A 7 -9.01 14.04 10.12
N GLU A 8 -9.47 12.85 10.48
CA GLU A 8 -8.61 11.81 11.04
C GLU A 8 -7.56 11.36 10.00
N LEU A 9 -6.33 11.11 10.46
CA LEU A 9 -5.25 10.64 9.61
C LEU A 9 -5.54 9.21 9.11
N GLN A 10 -5.39 9.01 7.80
CA GLN A 10 -5.38 7.67 7.21
C GLN A 10 -3.94 7.18 7.06
N TYR A 11 -3.64 6.02 7.67
CA TYR A 11 -2.33 5.38 7.61
C TYR A 11 -2.12 4.68 6.26
N THR A 12 -1.61 5.44 5.31
CA THR A 12 -1.34 4.99 3.93
C THR A 12 0.08 4.52 3.70
N ALA A 13 1.05 4.92 4.53
CA ALA A 13 2.42 4.39 4.51
C ALA A 13 2.48 3.08 5.30
N ARG A 14 3.08 2.03 4.72
CA ARG A 14 3.09 0.68 5.31
C ARG A 14 4.35 -0.09 4.94
N LYS A 15 4.67 -1.10 5.76
CA LYS A 15 5.69 -2.11 5.46
C LYS A 15 5.17 -3.08 4.41
N PHE A 16 6.04 -3.69 3.60
CA PHE A 16 5.58 -4.68 2.61
C PHE A 16 4.69 -5.77 3.23
N PRO A 17 3.61 -6.18 2.54
CA PRO A 17 2.65 -7.12 3.10
C PRO A 17 3.27 -8.50 3.24
N THR A 18 2.85 -9.22 4.29
CA THR A 18 3.19 -10.63 4.50
C THR A 18 1.92 -11.46 4.52
N ILE A 19 1.98 -12.75 4.21
CA ILE A 19 0.79 -13.61 4.28
C ILE A 19 0.17 -13.56 5.69
N ILE A 20 1.01 -13.64 6.72
CA ILE A 20 0.57 -13.61 8.12
C ILE A 20 -0.18 -12.31 8.42
N GLU A 21 0.35 -11.17 7.95
CA GLU A 21 -0.31 -9.88 8.12
C GLU A 21 -1.65 -9.82 7.39
N LEU A 22 -1.70 -10.23 6.12
CA LEU A 22 -2.95 -10.21 5.36
C LEU A 22 -3.99 -11.13 6.00
N PHE A 23 -3.59 -12.32 6.46
CA PHE A 23 -4.46 -13.22 7.21
C PHE A 23 -5.00 -12.53 8.47
N CYS A 24 -4.13 -11.93 9.29
CA CYS A 24 -4.54 -11.19 10.48
C CYS A 24 -5.55 -10.07 10.15
N ARG A 25 -5.34 -9.35 9.05
CA ARG A 25 -6.26 -8.30 8.57
C ARG A 25 -7.61 -8.85 8.11
N PHE A 26 -7.63 -9.97 7.40
CA PHE A 26 -8.88 -10.58 6.92
C PHE A 26 -9.77 -11.04 8.06
N PHE A 27 -9.18 -11.68 9.07
CA PHE A 27 -9.93 -12.21 10.22
C PHE A 27 -10.07 -11.21 11.37
N GLY A 28 -9.42 -10.03 11.28
CA GLY A 28 -9.48 -9.01 12.33
C GLY A 28 -8.78 -9.40 13.63
N VAL A 29 -7.82 -10.34 13.57
CA VAL A 29 -7.07 -10.87 14.71
C VAL A 29 -5.70 -10.19 14.82
N PHE A 30 -5.09 -10.25 16.02
CA PHE A 30 -3.74 -9.71 16.28
C PHE A 30 -3.52 -8.26 15.81
N LYS A 31 -4.41 -7.33 16.21
CA LYS A 31 -4.34 -5.92 15.80
C LYS A 31 -2.98 -5.25 16.03
N ASN A 32 -2.32 -5.57 17.15
CA ASN A 32 -0.98 -5.05 17.46
C ASN A 32 0.04 -5.42 16.37
N TYR A 33 -0.06 -6.62 15.80
CA TYR A 33 0.82 -7.05 14.70
C TYR A 33 0.56 -6.24 13.42
N THR A 34 -0.71 -6.00 13.08
CA THR A 34 -1.08 -5.21 11.89
C THR A 34 -0.78 -3.73 12.06
N ASP A 35 -0.87 -3.20 13.27
CA ASP A 35 -0.59 -1.80 13.59
C ASP A 35 0.89 -1.47 13.47
N ASN A 36 1.76 -2.40 13.89
CA ASN A 36 3.21 -2.31 13.71
C ASN A 36 3.65 -2.33 12.23
N LYS A 37 2.75 -2.66 11.30
CA LYS A 37 2.97 -2.62 9.85
C LYS A 37 2.53 -1.31 9.20
N GLU A 38 1.84 -0.43 9.93
CA GLU A 38 1.27 0.84 9.44
C GLU A 38 2.02 2.09 9.93
N TYR A 39 3.24 1.93 10.46
CA TYR A 39 4.04 3.02 11.04
C TYR A 39 3.25 3.87 12.08
N LYS A 40 2.27 3.26 12.78
CA LYS A 40 1.43 3.98 13.75
C LYS A 40 2.20 4.52 14.95
N ASN A 41 3.32 3.89 15.28
CA ASN A 41 4.18 4.27 16.40
C ASN A 41 5.27 5.26 15.97
N ASP A 42 5.35 5.63 14.69
CA ASP A 42 6.36 6.52 14.15
C ASP A 42 5.85 7.98 14.10
N ASN A 43 6.78 8.93 14.07
CA ASN A 43 6.44 10.34 13.94
C ASN A 43 6.15 10.70 12.46
N LEU A 44 4.87 10.62 12.09
CA LEU A 44 4.39 10.93 10.74
C LEU A 44 4.31 12.43 10.42
N ILE A 45 4.82 13.31 11.28
CA ILE A 45 4.90 14.76 11.03
C ILE A 45 6.08 15.09 10.11
N PHE A 46 7.12 14.25 10.11
CA PHE A 46 8.31 14.44 9.28
C PHE A 46 8.28 13.56 8.03
N PRO A 47 8.84 14.02 6.90
CA PRO A 47 8.99 13.18 5.71
C PRO A 47 9.91 11.99 5.99
N PHE A 48 9.57 10.82 5.45
CA PHE A 48 10.37 9.60 5.56
C PHE A 48 10.14 8.67 4.35
N SER A 49 10.95 7.62 4.22
CA SER A 49 10.85 6.65 3.13
C SER A 49 10.24 5.33 3.61
N PRO A 50 8.92 5.10 3.39
CA PRO A 50 8.27 3.83 3.71
C PRO A 50 8.58 2.74 2.68
N ASP A 51 8.28 1.48 3.02
CA ASP A 51 8.36 0.35 2.08
C ASP A 51 7.33 0.50 0.94
N PHE A 52 6.09 0.87 1.25
CA PHE A 52 5.13 1.28 0.24
C PHE A 52 4.14 2.34 0.77
N VAL A 53 3.50 3.05 -0.15
CA VAL A 53 2.38 3.95 0.12
C VAL A 53 1.17 3.52 -0.68
N GLN A 54 -0.01 3.60 -0.09
CA GLN A 54 -1.25 3.25 -0.78
C GLN A 54 -1.54 4.20 -1.94
N GLY A 55 -2.03 3.62 -3.05
CA GLY A 55 -2.36 4.30 -4.31
C GLY A 55 -3.50 5.32 -4.25
N SER A 56 -4.03 5.63 -3.05
CA SER A 56 -5.03 6.68 -2.84
C SER A 56 -4.60 8.05 -3.38
N PHE A 57 -3.31 8.36 -3.30
CA PHE A 57 -2.69 9.53 -3.95
C PHE A 57 -1.17 9.32 -4.05
N MET A 58 -0.63 9.31 -5.27
CA MET A 58 0.80 9.15 -5.53
C MET A 58 1.25 10.15 -6.59
N LEU A 59 2.47 10.67 -6.45
CA LEU A 59 3.13 11.50 -7.46
C LEU A 59 4.43 10.84 -7.88
N PHE A 60 4.71 10.89 -9.17
CA PHE A 60 5.91 10.32 -9.76
C PHE A 60 6.59 11.38 -10.61
N LYS A 61 7.93 11.34 -10.68
CA LYS A 61 8.62 11.97 -11.80
C LYS A 61 8.23 11.22 -13.07
N THR A 62 7.80 11.92 -14.11
CA THR A 62 7.35 11.31 -15.37
C THR A 62 8.36 10.32 -15.93
N LYS A 63 9.65 10.70 -15.95
CA LYS A 63 10.74 9.82 -16.38
C LYS A 63 10.78 8.51 -15.57
N ASP A 64 10.72 8.60 -14.24
CA ASP A 64 10.78 7.43 -13.37
C ASP A 64 9.59 6.49 -13.59
N PHE A 65 8.39 7.03 -13.80
CA PHE A 65 7.19 6.23 -14.07
C PHE A 65 7.25 5.52 -15.42
N ILE A 66 7.77 6.21 -16.45
CA ILE A 66 7.99 5.63 -17.79
C ILE A 66 9.06 4.54 -17.74
N ASP A 67 10.19 4.78 -17.07
CA ASP A 67 11.28 3.81 -16.92
C ASP A 67 10.80 2.53 -16.21
N LEU A 68 9.89 2.68 -15.23
CA LEU A 68 9.24 1.57 -14.55
C LEU A 68 8.19 0.86 -15.41
N LYS A 69 7.82 1.40 -16.58
CA LYS A 69 6.70 0.93 -17.43
C LYS A 69 5.35 1.02 -16.74
N GLY A 70 5.15 2.03 -15.89
CA GLY A 70 3.89 2.30 -15.18
C GLY A 70 3.46 1.19 -14.22
N PHE A 71 2.15 1.09 -13.96
CA PHE A 71 1.56 0.03 -13.15
C PHE A 71 1.56 -1.31 -13.88
N ASP A 72 1.69 -2.39 -13.12
CA ASP A 72 1.69 -3.74 -13.69
C ASP A 72 0.26 -4.19 -13.98
N GLN A 73 -0.05 -4.39 -15.26
CA GLN A 73 -1.40 -4.72 -15.75
C GLN A 73 -1.93 -6.07 -15.26
N ARG A 74 -1.11 -6.91 -14.62
CA ARG A 74 -1.56 -8.13 -13.95
C ARG A 74 -2.56 -7.83 -12.84
N TYR A 75 -2.48 -6.65 -12.24
CA TYR A 75 -3.37 -6.19 -11.17
C TYR A 75 -4.40 -5.22 -11.74
N PHE A 76 -5.68 -5.52 -11.52
CA PHE A 76 -6.75 -4.55 -11.76
C PHE A 76 -6.87 -3.58 -10.57
N MET A 77 -6.76 -4.09 -9.33
CA MET A 77 -6.82 -3.33 -8.07
C MET A 77 -6.06 -4.06 -6.94
N TYR A 78 -5.78 -3.32 -5.85
CA TYR A 78 -5.24 -3.70 -4.54
C TYR A 78 -3.72 -3.89 -4.38
N MET A 79 -3.02 -4.53 -5.33
CA MET A 79 -1.58 -4.85 -5.19
C MET A 79 -0.70 -4.11 -6.20
N GLU A 80 -1.29 -3.32 -7.10
CA GLU A 80 -0.59 -2.49 -8.08
C GLU A 80 0.31 -1.43 -7.44
N ASP A 81 -0.12 -0.85 -6.31
CA ASP A 81 0.58 0.18 -5.56
C ASP A 81 1.74 -0.42 -4.74
N VAL A 82 1.52 -1.58 -4.13
CA VAL A 82 2.58 -2.37 -3.48
C VAL A 82 3.64 -2.79 -4.51
N ASP A 83 3.21 -3.29 -5.66
CA ASP A 83 4.08 -3.76 -6.73
C ASP A 83 4.97 -2.65 -7.30
N ILE A 84 4.40 -1.48 -7.62
CA ILE A 84 5.19 -0.38 -8.16
C ILE A 84 6.18 0.16 -7.12
N CYS A 85 5.80 0.19 -5.83
CA CYS A 85 6.70 0.58 -4.75
C CYS A 85 7.91 -0.37 -4.63
N ARG A 86 7.68 -1.68 -4.75
CA ARG A 86 8.76 -2.67 -4.76
C ARG A 86 9.66 -2.53 -6.00
N ARG A 87 9.10 -2.24 -7.16
CA ARG A 87 9.89 -1.96 -8.38
C ARG A 87 10.72 -0.67 -8.26
N ILE A 88 10.21 0.36 -7.59
CA ILE A 88 10.97 1.58 -7.27
C ILE A 88 12.20 1.22 -6.44
N ASP A 89 12.04 0.40 -5.40
CA ASP A 89 13.15 -0.01 -4.53
C ASP A 89 14.22 -0.79 -5.30
N LEU A 90 13.81 -1.72 -6.18
CA LEU A 90 14.73 -2.47 -7.04
C LEU A 90 15.44 -1.60 -8.08
N SER A 91 14.89 -0.44 -8.44
CA SER A 91 15.56 0.54 -9.31
C SER A 91 16.58 1.40 -8.58
N GLY A 92 16.79 1.18 -7.26
CA GLY A 92 17.67 1.99 -6.42
C GLY A 92 17.09 3.37 -6.04
N LYS A 93 15.83 3.62 -6.38
CA LYS A 93 15.11 4.87 -6.04
C LYS A 93 14.35 4.68 -4.73
N LYS A 94 13.88 5.79 -4.16
CA LYS A 94 13.10 5.80 -2.91
C LYS A 94 11.77 6.50 -3.08
N LYS A 95 10.78 6.02 -2.34
CA LYS A 95 9.49 6.69 -2.15
C LYS A 95 9.59 7.64 -0.97
N LEU A 96 8.88 8.75 -1.03
CA LEU A 96 8.83 9.73 0.06
C LEU A 96 7.38 9.88 0.52
N TYR A 97 7.12 9.57 1.78
CA TYR A 97 5.92 10.04 2.45
C TYR A 97 6.08 11.52 2.79
N PHE A 98 5.16 12.37 2.31
CA PHE A 98 5.23 13.81 2.52
C PHE A 98 4.00 14.32 3.30
N PRO A 99 4.14 14.66 4.60
CA PRO A 99 3.01 15.03 5.45
C PRO A 99 2.56 16.49 5.31
N LYS A 100 3.36 17.36 4.67
CA LYS A 100 3.05 18.80 4.51
C LYS A 100 1.94 19.09 3.50
N VAL A 101 1.56 18.11 2.68
CA VAL A 101 0.42 18.20 1.74
C VAL A 101 -0.67 17.25 2.22
N GLU A 102 -1.93 17.66 2.18
CA GLU A 102 -3.07 16.85 2.62
C GLU A 102 -4.05 16.59 1.47
N VAL A 103 -4.52 15.34 1.37
CA VAL A 103 -5.57 14.92 0.44
C VAL A 103 -6.68 14.22 1.24
N THR A 104 -7.94 14.55 0.97
CA THR A 104 -9.08 13.87 1.59
C THR A 104 -9.53 12.67 0.76
N HIS A 105 -9.65 11.50 1.40
CA HIS A 105 -9.99 10.24 0.71
C HIS A 105 -11.20 9.56 1.36
N ILE A 106 -12.22 9.28 0.53
CA ILE A 106 -13.43 8.55 0.95
C ILE A 106 -13.19 7.05 0.80
N HIS A 107 -12.76 6.41 1.88
CA HIS A 107 -12.37 5.01 1.86
C HIS A 107 -13.60 4.07 1.95
N ARG A 108 -13.93 3.40 0.83
CA ARG A 108 -15.17 2.59 0.71
C ARG A 108 -15.06 1.13 1.20
N LYS A 109 -13.85 0.61 1.41
CA LYS A 109 -13.58 -0.81 1.78
C LYS A 109 -14.36 -1.81 0.91
N GLY A 110 -14.23 -1.70 -0.41
CA GLY A 110 -15.05 -2.46 -1.36
C GLY A 110 -14.98 -3.99 -1.20
N SER A 111 -13.78 -4.54 -0.95
CA SER A 111 -13.59 -5.99 -0.81
C SER A 111 -14.30 -6.60 0.41
N SER A 112 -14.64 -5.81 1.43
CA SER A 112 -15.37 -6.33 2.60
C SER A 112 -16.88 -6.30 2.42
N LYS A 113 -17.38 -5.65 1.36
CA LYS A 113 -18.82 -5.45 1.11
C LYS A 113 -19.32 -6.14 -0.16
N ASN A 114 -18.41 -6.55 -1.04
CA ASN A 114 -18.78 -7.10 -2.35
C ASN A 114 -17.91 -8.32 -2.68
N ILE A 115 -18.56 -9.46 -2.91
CA ILE A 115 -17.89 -10.75 -3.13
C ILE A 115 -17.03 -10.75 -4.40
N ARG A 116 -17.45 -10.06 -5.47
CA ARG A 116 -16.65 -9.91 -6.69
C ARG A 116 -15.37 -9.12 -6.39
N LEU A 117 -15.48 -8.02 -5.63
CA LEU A 117 -14.32 -7.23 -5.20
C LEU A 117 -13.39 -8.02 -4.27
N PHE A 118 -13.95 -8.90 -3.43
CA PHE A 118 -13.17 -9.83 -2.62
C PHE A 118 -12.35 -10.79 -3.48
N PHE A 119 -12.95 -11.44 -4.48
CA PHE A 119 -12.21 -12.34 -5.38
C PHE A 119 -11.14 -11.61 -6.22
N ILE A 120 -11.41 -10.38 -6.66
CA ILE A 120 -10.39 -9.54 -7.30
C ILE A 120 -9.22 -9.28 -6.34
N HIS A 121 -9.51 -8.98 -5.07
CA HIS A 121 -8.48 -8.76 -4.05
C HIS A 121 -7.66 -10.05 -3.81
N MET A 122 -8.31 -11.20 -3.68
CA MET A 122 -7.63 -12.50 -3.51
C MET A 122 -6.74 -12.82 -4.71
N SER A 123 -7.25 -12.65 -5.93
CA SER A 123 -6.46 -12.86 -7.15
C SER A 123 -5.25 -11.94 -7.18
N SER A 124 -5.41 -10.68 -6.80
CA SER A 124 -4.34 -9.67 -6.74
C SER A 124 -3.24 -10.07 -5.75
N ILE A 125 -3.63 -10.53 -4.56
CA ILE A 125 -2.73 -11.05 -3.52
C ILE A 125 -1.93 -12.25 -4.04
N ILE A 126 -2.61 -13.25 -4.63
CA ILE A 126 -1.95 -14.45 -5.15
C ILE A 126 -0.93 -14.07 -6.22
N LYS A 127 -1.31 -13.22 -7.19
CA LYS A 127 -0.40 -12.73 -8.24
C LYS A 127 0.82 -12.01 -7.68
N TYR A 128 0.62 -11.20 -6.63
CA TYR A 128 1.71 -10.49 -5.97
C TYR A 128 2.72 -11.46 -5.35
N PHE A 129 2.26 -12.42 -4.55
CA PHE A 129 3.15 -13.39 -3.91
C PHE A 129 3.77 -14.39 -4.90
N MET A 130 3.10 -14.71 -6.00
CA MET A 130 3.72 -15.49 -7.09
C MET A 130 4.87 -14.74 -7.76
N LYS A 131 4.74 -13.40 -7.92
CA LYS A 131 5.78 -12.56 -8.53
C LYS A 131 6.97 -12.34 -7.60
N TRP A 132 6.70 -12.09 -6.32
CA TRP A 132 7.69 -11.57 -5.38
C TRP A 132 8.14 -12.57 -4.31
N GLY A 133 7.52 -13.74 -4.25
CA GLY A 133 7.76 -14.73 -3.21
C GLY A 133 7.16 -14.35 -1.86
N PHE A 134 7.28 -15.26 -0.90
CA PHE A 134 6.65 -15.15 0.43
C PHE A 134 7.56 -14.54 1.51
N LYS A 135 8.84 -14.31 1.19
CA LYS A 135 9.78 -13.70 2.12
C LYS A 135 9.69 -12.19 2.04
N SER A 136 9.59 -11.55 3.20
CA SER A 136 9.63 -10.10 3.36
C SER A 136 11.08 -9.60 3.28
N THR A 137 11.75 -9.86 2.17
CA THR A 137 12.99 -9.16 1.79
C THR A 137 12.66 -7.94 0.97
#